data_AF-A0A835E8B8-F1
#
_entry.id   AF-A0A835E8B8-F1
#
_cell.length_a   1.000
_cell.length_b   1.000
_cell.length_c   1.000
_cell.angle_alpha   90.00
_cell.angle_beta   90.00
_cell.angle_gamma   90.00
#
_symmetry.space_group_name_H-M   'P 1'
#
loop_
_entity.id
_entity.type
_entity.pdbx_description
1 polymer ?
#
loop_
_entity_poly.entity_id
_entity_poly.type
_entity_poly.pdbx_seq_one_letter_code
_entity_poly.pdbx_strand_id
1 'polypeptide(L)'
;MASSALAASPFLPSLPALNPSKQVSVRTSVRRLPVAASAAPSGAAAAARERRRFLERYGLNPNDYEDGKEEDPREERRRDRRGRRRSGRGEDAAEAVVALVKAVEPRETHKLLQVLGGKVRRRKLLSPKDRNVRPMMEVVRGAAFDILQSAGGSPASLRPGLWLDLYSSTGSVGIEAMSRGCSEAHFVEMGPWVISEVLKPNLECTGFLSVSHVHMLRVERFLANAEKSQGKYPSFDYISVTPPYLEVNYSTLLDQLARSPLVGKDCFILVEYPLKTDMAESCGNLIKIADRRFGRTNLLIYGPTWSEKKRRT
;
A
#
# COMPACT_ATOMS: atom_id res chain seq x y z
N MET A 1 3.32 12.58 -72.20
CA MET A 1 3.89 11.22 -72.28
C MET A 1 3.65 10.53 -70.95
N ALA A 2 3.06 9.32 -71.00
CA ALA A 2 3.24 8.14 -70.12
C ALA A 2 3.36 8.36 -68.58
N SER A 3 2.74 7.59 -67.68
CA SER A 3 1.94 6.36 -67.81
C SER A 3 1.26 6.06 -66.46
N SER A 4 0.11 5.41 -66.59
CA SER A 4 -0.68 4.65 -65.61
C SER A 4 0.10 3.51 -64.93
N ALA A 5 -0.29 3.15 -63.69
CA ALA A 5 -0.53 1.75 -63.31
C ALA A 5 -1.34 1.67 -61.99
N LEU A 6 -2.58 1.19 -62.10
CA LEU A 6 -3.43 0.67 -61.02
C LEU A 6 -2.92 -0.71 -60.56
N ALA A 7 -2.85 -0.93 -59.25
CA ALA A 7 -2.56 -2.24 -58.67
C ALA A 7 -3.86 -3.00 -58.36
N ALA A 8 -3.94 -4.21 -58.90
CA ALA A 8 -5.07 -5.14 -58.83
C ALA A 8 -5.16 -5.84 -57.47
N SER A 9 -6.40 -6.11 -57.03
CA SER A 9 -6.72 -6.98 -55.90
C SER A 9 -6.76 -8.45 -56.35
N PRO A 10 -6.17 -9.41 -55.60
CA PRO A 10 -6.28 -10.81 -55.97
C PRO A 10 -7.60 -11.43 -55.47
N PHE A 11 -8.33 -12.01 -56.42
CA PHE A 11 -9.44 -12.94 -56.24
C PHE A 11 -8.96 -14.20 -55.49
N LEU A 12 -9.67 -14.61 -54.45
CA LEU A 12 -9.54 -15.93 -53.81
C LEU A 12 -10.46 -16.93 -54.53
N PRO A 13 -9.97 -18.14 -54.90
CA PRO A 13 -10.82 -19.19 -55.45
C PRO A 13 -11.59 -19.91 -54.33
N SER A 14 -12.86 -20.21 -54.62
CA SER A 14 -13.77 -21.01 -53.80
C SER A 14 -13.34 -22.49 -53.77
N LEU A 15 -13.28 -23.09 -52.57
CA LEU A 15 -13.04 -24.51 -52.39
C LEU A 15 -14.36 -25.32 -52.42
N PRO A 16 -14.33 -26.61 -52.83
CA PRO A 16 -15.52 -27.38 -53.16
C PRO A 16 -16.20 -27.95 -51.91
N ALA A 17 -17.53 -28.05 -51.97
CA ALA A 17 -18.36 -28.77 -51.02
C ALA A 17 -18.11 -30.28 -51.10
N LEU A 18 -17.93 -30.94 -49.95
CA LEU A 18 -17.78 -32.39 -49.84
C LEU A 18 -19.12 -33.03 -49.42
N ASN A 19 -19.57 -33.96 -50.27
CA ASN A 19 -20.81 -34.71 -50.20
C ASN A 19 -20.75 -35.82 -49.12
N PRO A 20 -21.84 -36.15 -48.41
CA PRO A 20 -21.85 -37.06 -47.27
C PRO A 20 -22.18 -38.48 -47.74
N SER A 21 -21.17 -39.35 -47.87
CA SER A 21 -21.37 -40.80 -47.87
C SER A 21 -20.03 -41.53 -47.90
N LYS A 22 -19.55 -41.92 -46.71
CA LYS A 22 -18.69 -43.09 -46.52
C LYS A 22 -18.68 -43.43 -45.03
N GLN A 23 -19.49 -44.41 -44.66
CA GLN A 23 -19.42 -45.07 -43.35
C GLN A 23 -18.11 -45.86 -43.29
N VAL A 24 -17.22 -45.48 -42.39
CA VAL A 24 -16.06 -46.28 -41.99
C VAL A 24 -16.35 -46.75 -40.56
N SER A 25 -16.65 -48.04 -40.40
CA SER A 25 -16.88 -48.64 -39.09
C SER A 25 -15.54 -48.91 -38.39
N VAL A 26 -15.17 -48.06 -37.43
CA VAL A 26 -14.04 -48.33 -36.53
C VAL A 26 -14.61 -48.68 -35.15
N ARG A 27 -14.53 -49.97 -34.79
CA ARG A 27 -14.78 -50.43 -33.41
C ARG A 27 -13.73 -49.81 -32.50
N THR A 28 -14.12 -48.84 -31.67
CA THR A 28 -13.29 -48.28 -30.61
C THR A 28 -13.75 -48.81 -29.26
N SER A 29 -12.80 -49.29 -28.47
CA SER A 29 -13.01 -49.74 -27.10
C SER A 29 -13.26 -48.53 -26.19
N VAL A 30 -14.38 -48.55 -25.46
CA VAL A 30 -14.69 -47.52 -24.47
C VAL A 30 -13.81 -47.73 -23.24
N ARG A 31 -12.63 -47.09 -23.23
CA ARG A 31 -11.92 -46.83 -21.97
C ARG A 31 -12.61 -45.66 -21.28
N ARG A 32 -13.24 -45.92 -20.13
CA ARG A 32 -13.71 -44.87 -19.21
C ARG A 32 -12.48 -44.07 -18.76
N LEU A 33 -12.40 -42.81 -19.19
CA LEU A 33 -11.50 -41.83 -18.60
C LEU A 33 -11.97 -41.56 -17.16
N PRO A 34 -11.08 -41.50 -16.16
CA PRO A 34 -11.46 -41.03 -14.84
C PRO A 34 -11.80 -39.54 -14.98
N VAL A 35 -13.03 -39.18 -14.64
CA VAL A 35 -13.41 -37.78 -14.40
C VAL A 35 -12.56 -37.32 -13.22
N ALA A 36 -11.49 -36.59 -13.49
CA ALA A 36 -10.79 -35.85 -12.46
C ALA A 36 -11.78 -34.81 -11.92
N ALA A 37 -12.36 -35.09 -10.76
CA ALA A 37 -13.06 -34.10 -9.98
C ALA A 37 -12.05 -33.00 -9.66
N SER A 38 -12.12 -31.88 -10.38
CA SER A 38 -11.44 -30.65 -10.01
C SER A 38 -11.94 -30.28 -8.62
N ALA A 39 -11.18 -30.62 -7.59
CA ALA A 39 -11.39 -30.07 -6.26
C ALA A 39 -11.41 -28.55 -6.39
N ALA A 40 -12.55 -27.94 -6.06
CA ALA A 40 -12.63 -26.49 -5.95
C ALA A 40 -11.47 -26.04 -5.04
N PRO A 41 -10.67 -25.04 -5.45
CA PRO A 41 -9.57 -24.59 -4.63
C PRO A 41 -10.12 -24.24 -3.25
N SER A 42 -9.48 -24.76 -2.20
CA SER A 42 -9.77 -24.35 -0.83
C SER A 42 -9.80 -22.81 -0.77
N GLY A 43 -10.65 -22.22 0.07
CA GLY A 43 -10.85 -20.75 0.08
C GLY A 43 -9.55 -19.94 0.13
N ALA A 44 -8.49 -20.51 0.74
CA ALA A 44 -7.14 -19.92 0.74
C ALA A 44 -6.48 -19.82 -0.65
N ALA A 45 -6.61 -20.85 -1.51
CA ALA A 45 -6.02 -20.85 -2.84
C ALA A 45 -6.79 -19.95 -3.83
N ALA A 46 -8.11 -19.82 -3.67
CA ALA A 46 -8.91 -18.86 -4.42
C ALA A 46 -8.55 -17.41 -4.03
N ALA A 47 -8.48 -17.13 -2.72
CA ALA A 47 -8.08 -15.83 -2.18
C ALA A 47 -6.65 -15.44 -2.60
N ALA A 48 -5.72 -16.40 -2.64
CA ALA A 48 -4.35 -16.15 -3.11
C ALA A 48 -4.28 -15.77 -4.59
N ARG A 49 -5.09 -16.42 -5.45
CA ARG A 49 -5.18 -16.08 -6.88
C ARG A 49 -5.82 -14.72 -7.11
N GLU A 50 -6.85 -14.38 -6.33
CA GLU A 50 -7.51 -13.08 -6.39
C GLU A 50 -6.57 -11.96 -5.91
N ARG A 51 -5.85 -12.19 -4.80
CA ARG A 51 -4.79 -11.29 -4.32
C ARG A 51 -3.70 -11.10 -5.37
N ARG A 52 -3.25 -12.16 -6.04
CA ARG A 52 -2.25 -12.06 -7.12
C ARG A 52 -2.75 -11.24 -8.31
N ARG A 53 -3.97 -11.51 -8.80
CA ARG A 53 -4.60 -10.74 -9.89
C ARG A 53 -4.80 -9.28 -9.50
N PHE A 54 -5.16 -9.03 -8.24
CA PHE A 54 -5.28 -7.70 -7.68
C PHE A 54 -3.94 -6.96 -7.70
N LEU A 55 -2.87 -7.59 -7.21
CA LEU A 55 -1.52 -7.02 -7.23
C LEU A 55 -1.08 -6.70 -8.66
N GLU A 56 -1.25 -7.64 -9.59
CA GLU A 56 -0.86 -7.50 -11.00
C GLU A 56 -1.64 -6.39 -11.74
N ARG A 57 -2.97 -6.30 -11.56
CA ARG A 57 -3.81 -5.22 -12.14
C ARG A 57 -3.26 -3.83 -11.84
N TYR A 58 -2.61 -3.72 -10.70
CA TYR A 58 -2.25 -2.49 -10.04
C TYR A 58 -0.73 -2.23 -10.08
N GLY A 59 0.01 -3.02 -10.86
CA GLY A 59 1.46 -2.86 -11.05
C GLY A 59 2.29 -3.26 -9.81
N LEU A 60 1.72 -4.02 -8.88
CA LEU A 60 2.41 -4.50 -7.68
C LEU A 60 2.98 -5.90 -7.95
N ASN A 61 4.26 -6.13 -7.62
CA ASN A 61 4.91 -7.41 -7.85
C ASN A 61 4.47 -8.45 -6.79
N PRO A 62 3.77 -9.54 -7.16
CA PRO A 62 3.29 -10.54 -6.22
C PRO A 62 4.37 -11.17 -5.32
N ASN A 63 5.61 -11.23 -5.80
CA ASN A 63 6.73 -11.88 -5.11
C ASN A 63 7.33 -11.03 -3.97
N ASP A 64 7.07 -9.72 -3.92
CA ASP A 64 7.48 -8.87 -2.79
C ASP A 64 6.65 -9.16 -1.52
N TYR A 65 5.62 -10.01 -1.62
CA TYR A 65 4.56 -10.19 -0.62
C TYR A 65 4.38 -11.65 -0.16
N GLU A 66 5.33 -12.55 -0.46
CA GLU A 66 5.30 -13.92 0.07
C GLU A 66 5.50 -13.89 1.58
N ASP A 67 4.45 -14.18 2.36
CA ASP A 67 4.51 -14.33 3.81
C ASP A 67 5.53 -15.42 4.18
N GLY A 68 6.70 -14.99 4.68
CA GLY A 68 7.51 -15.86 5.51
C GLY A 68 6.63 -16.31 6.67
N LYS A 69 6.43 -17.62 6.80
CA LYS A 69 5.64 -18.23 7.87
C LYS A 69 6.29 -17.94 9.22
N GLU A 70 5.97 -16.81 9.83
CA GLU A 70 6.01 -16.69 11.28
C GLU A 70 4.65 -17.14 11.79
N GLU A 71 4.61 -18.34 12.38
CA GLU A 71 3.42 -18.88 13.01
C GLU A 71 3.11 -18.07 14.28
N ASP A 72 1.91 -17.49 14.36
CA ASP A 72 1.39 -16.86 15.58
C ASP A 72 1.30 -17.94 16.69
N PRO A 73 1.97 -17.78 17.84
CA PRO A 73 1.92 -18.74 18.96
C PRO A 73 0.49 -19.00 19.48
N ARG A 74 -0.49 -18.19 19.08
CA ARG A 74 -1.91 -18.34 19.41
C ARG A 74 -2.67 -19.27 18.46
N GLU A 75 -2.14 -19.59 17.28
CA GLU A 75 -2.75 -20.55 16.34
C GLU A 75 -2.54 -22.01 16.75
N GLU A 76 -1.39 -22.35 17.34
CA GLU A 76 -1.09 -23.71 17.81
C GLU A 76 -2.08 -24.15 18.92
N ARG A 77 -2.37 -23.27 19.87
CA ARG A 77 -3.39 -23.50 20.92
C ARG A 77 -4.81 -23.65 20.36
N ARG A 78 -5.09 -23.09 19.17
CA ARG A 78 -6.38 -23.23 18.48
C ARG A 78 -6.46 -24.55 17.70
N ARG A 79 -5.34 -25.06 17.16
CA ARG A 79 -5.27 -26.38 16.49
C ARG A 79 -5.47 -27.51 17.50
N ASP A 80 -4.86 -27.44 18.67
CA ASP A 80 -5.03 -28.45 19.73
C ASP A 80 -6.47 -28.57 20.24
N ARG A 81 -7.18 -27.43 20.36
CA ARG A 81 -8.61 -27.44 20.73
C ARG A 81 -9.52 -28.00 19.63
N ARG A 82 -9.15 -27.88 18.35
CA ARG A 82 -9.92 -28.42 17.20
C ARG A 82 -9.67 -29.91 16.98
N GLY A 83 -8.49 -30.43 17.35
CA GLY A 83 -8.19 -31.87 17.28
C GLY A 83 -9.08 -32.73 18.18
N ARG A 84 -9.47 -32.21 19.36
CA ARG A 84 -10.29 -32.94 20.35
C ARG A 84 -11.81 -32.93 20.10
N ARG A 85 -12.31 -32.19 19.11
CA ARG A 85 -13.77 -32.05 18.84
C ARG A 85 -14.23 -32.65 17.50
N ARG A 86 -13.40 -33.46 16.84
CA ARG A 86 -13.81 -34.25 15.66
C ARG A 86 -14.41 -35.60 16.09
N SER A 87 -15.54 -35.54 16.80
CA SER A 87 -16.48 -36.65 16.88
C SER A 87 -17.88 -36.10 17.12
N GLY A 88 -18.65 -35.96 16.03
CA GLY A 88 -20.08 -35.68 16.07
C GLY A 88 -20.50 -34.30 15.57
N ARG A 89 -21.50 -34.31 14.67
CA ARG A 89 -22.30 -33.20 14.09
C ARG A 89 -21.74 -32.56 12.82
N GLY A 90 -22.19 -33.13 11.69
CA GLY A 90 -21.93 -32.67 10.33
C GLY A 90 -22.99 -31.75 9.72
N GLU A 91 -23.89 -31.15 10.50
CA GLU A 91 -24.97 -30.30 9.96
C GLU A 91 -24.92 -28.86 10.49
N ASP A 92 -24.52 -28.64 11.75
CA ASP A 92 -24.36 -27.30 12.34
C ASP A 92 -23.18 -26.48 11.76
N ALA A 93 -22.28 -27.12 11.00
CA ALA A 93 -21.11 -26.47 10.42
C ALA A 93 -21.44 -25.65 9.16
N ALA A 94 -22.46 -26.02 8.40
CA ALA A 94 -22.86 -25.26 7.21
C ALA A 94 -23.51 -23.92 7.60
N GLU A 95 -24.35 -23.93 8.63
CA GLU A 95 -25.05 -22.74 9.13
C GLU A 95 -24.10 -21.79 9.88
N ALA A 96 -23.10 -22.33 10.59
CA ALA A 96 -22.03 -21.54 11.20
C ALA A 96 -21.07 -20.90 10.18
N VAL A 97 -20.85 -21.53 9.02
CA VAL A 97 -20.06 -20.95 7.93
C VAL A 97 -20.84 -19.83 7.22
N VAL A 98 -22.16 -19.98 7.08
CA VAL A 98 -23.04 -18.91 6.56
C VAL A 98 -23.14 -17.75 7.54
N ALA A 99 -23.18 -17.99 8.85
CA ALA A 99 -23.21 -16.95 9.88
C ALA A 99 -21.87 -16.20 10.07
N LEU A 100 -20.73 -16.82 9.72
CA LEU A 100 -19.41 -16.17 9.75
C LEU A 100 -19.13 -15.31 8.52
N VAL A 101 -19.94 -15.43 7.46
CA VAL A 101 -20.08 -14.41 6.42
C VAL A 101 -21.19 -13.45 6.84
N LYS A 102 -21.05 -12.83 8.01
CA LYS A 102 -21.75 -11.57 8.27
C LYS A 102 -21.28 -10.64 7.15
N ALA A 103 -22.18 -10.32 6.22
CA ALA A 103 -21.94 -9.39 5.14
C ALA A 103 -21.20 -8.18 5.73
N VAL A 104 -19.93 -8.03 5.38
CA VAL A 104 -19.18 -6.82 5.70
C VAL A 104 -19.91 -5.74 4.93
N GLU A 105 -20.62 -4.87 5.65
CA GLU A 105 -21.25 -3.67 5.09
C GLU A 105 -20.28 -3.03 4.08
N PRO A 106 -20.76 -2.62 2.89
CA PRO A 106 -19.89 -2.05 1.87
C PRO A 106 -19.12 -0.88 2.48
N ARG A 107 -17.80 -0.97 2.46
CA ARG A 107 -16.95 0.14 2.94
C ARG A 107 -17.18 1.32 2.00
N GLU A 108 -17.51 2.47 2.57
CA GLU A 108 -17.80 3.68 1.81
C GLU A 108 -16.66 4.70 1.92
N THR A 109 -16.62 5.64 0.98
CA THR A 109 -15.66 6.76 0.98
C THR A 109 -16.35 8.10 1.06
N HIS A 110 -15.62 9.13 1.50
CA HIS A 110 -16.05 10.53 1.49
C HIS A 110 -14.89 11.45 1.05
N LYS A 111 -15.20 12.71 0.74
CA LYS A 111 -14.23 13.71 0.23
C LYS A 111 -14.11 14.93 1.14
N LEU A 112 -13.83 14.70 2.43
CA LEU A 112 -13.66 15.81 3.39
C LEU A 112 -12.20 16.32 3.45
N LEU A 113 -11.23 15.49 3.05
CA LEU A 113 -9.83 15.89 3.00
C LEU A 113 -9.52 16.67 1.72
N GLN A 114 -8.55 17.58 1.82
CA GLN A 114 -8.00 18.28 0.65
C GLN A 114 -6.49 18.49 0.75
N VAL A 115 -5.89 18.82 -0.40
CA VAL A 115 -4.51 19.30 -0.49
C VAL A 115 -4.47 20.79 -0.12
N LEU A 116 -3.55 21.18 0.77
CA LEU A 116 -3.49 22.50 1.40
C LEU A 116 -2.64 23.51 0.62
N GLY A 117 -1.53 23.05 0.04
CA GLY A 117 -0.55 23.88 -0.69
C GLY A 117 0.00 23.21 -1.96
N GLY A 118 0.84 23.94 -2.68
CA GLY A 118 1.57 23.42 -3.84
C GLY A 118 0.79 23.33 -5.16
N LYS A 119 1.28 22.51 -6.10
CA LYS A 119 0.80 22.36 -7.48
C LYS A 119 -0.66 21.93 -7.60
N VAL A 120 -1.12 21.03 -6.73
CA VAL A 120 -2.49 20.47 -6.76
C VAL A 120 -3.34 20.94 -5.58
N ARG A 121 -3.07 22.16 -5.10
CA ARG A 121 -3.79 22.80 -4.00
C ARG A 121 -5.32 22.77 -4.19
N ARG A 122 -6.06 22.61 -3.09
CA ARG A 122 -7.53 22.52 -3.00
C ARG A 122 -8.16 21.30 -3.68
N ARG A 123 -7.38 20.38 -4.25
CA ARG A 123 -7.90 19.09 -4.73
C ARG A 123 -8.46 18.31 -3.54
N LYS A 124 -9.69 17.82 -3.67
CA LYS A 124 -10.34 16.96 -2.68
C LYS A 124 -9.82 15.53 -2.81
N LEU A 125 -9.58 14.89 -1.67
CA LEU A 125 -9.08 13.52 -1.57
C LEU A 125 -10.17 12.62 -0.99
N LEU A 126 -10.25 11.41 -1.52
CA LEU A 126 -11.05 10.32 -0.96
C LEU A 126 -10.46 9.89 0.38
N SER A 127 -11.35 9.51 1.30
CA SER A 127 -11.02 8.96 2.61
C SER A 127 -12.06 7.91 2.99
N PRO A 128 -11.67 6.80 3.67
CA PRO A 128 -12.62 5.83 4.20
C PRO A 128 -13.61 6.49 5.17
N LYS A 129 -14.90 6.15 5.10
CA LYS A 129 -15.90 6.61 6.09
C LYS A 129 -15.74 5.94 7.46
N ASP A 130 -14.92 4.90 7.55
CA ASP A 130 -14.65 4.15 8.79
C ASP A 130 -14.17 5.12 9.89
N ARG A 131 -15.00 5.30 10.93
CA ARG A 131 -14.76 6.25 12.04
C ARG A 131 -13.51 5.96 12.87
N ASN A 132 -12.90 4.79 12.68
CA ASN A 132 -11.75 4.33 13.46
C ASN A 132 -10.41 4.84 12.95
N VAL A 133 -10.34 5.38 11.72
CA VAL A 133 -9.11 5.93 11.16
C VAL A 133 -9.25 7.44 11.09
N ARG A 134 -8.55 8.15 11.99
CA ARG A 134 -8.51 9.60 11.98
C ARG A 134 -7.35 10.06 11.09
N PRO A 135 -7.60 10.67 9.93
CA PRO A 135 -6.53 11.23 9.13
C PRO A 135 -5.84 12.38 9.87
N MET A 136 -4.55 12.59 9.58
CA MET A 136 -3.80 13.74 10.09
C MET A 136 -4.57 15.04 9.82
N MET A 137 -4.85 15.82 10.88
CA MET A 137 -5.64 17.05 10.76
C MET A 137 -4.98 18.04 9.81
N GLU A 138 -5.78 18.79 9.05
CA GLU A 138 -5.27 19.80 8.11
C GLU A 138 -4.34 20.82 8.79
N VAL A 139 -4.67 21.26 10.01
CA VAL A 139 -3.83 22.20 10.77
C VAL A 139 -2.47 21.59 11.14
N VAL A 140 -2.44 20.32 11.55
CA VAL A 140 -1.20 19.61 11.91
C VAL A 140 -0.35 19.40 10.67
N ARG A 141 -0.98 18.96 9.56
CA ARG A 141 -0.31 18.76 8.28
C ARG A 141 0.25 20.07 7.72
N GLY A 142 -0.52 21.16 7.75
CA GLY A 142 -0.06 22.49 7.35
C GLY A 142 1.16 22.93 8.16
N ALA A 143 1.08 22.84 9.48
CA ALA A 143 2.20 23.18 10.35
C ALA A 143 3.44 22.30 10.11
N ALA A 144 3.27 21.00 9.83
CA ALA A 144 4.36 20.10 9.48
C ALA A 144 5.13 20.58 8.25
N PHE A 145 4.43 20.85 7.15
CA PHE A 145 5.06 21.30 5.92
C PHE A 145 5.68 22.68 6.05
N ASP A 146 5.08 23.59 6.82
CA ASP A 146 5.64 24.91 7.07
C ASP A 146 6.97 24.82 7.87
N ILE A 147 7.04 23.91 8.84
CA ILE A 147 8.29 23.64 9.57
C ILE A 147 9.34 23.03 8.64
N LEU A 148 8.98 22.02 7.84
CA LEU A 148 9.89 21.35 6.91
C LEU A 148 10.45 22.32 5.86
N GLN A 149 9.60 23.16 5.25
CA GLN A 149 10.02 24.18 4.29
C GLN A 149 10.97 25.19 4.93
N SER A 150 10.66 25.65 6.15
CA SER A 150 11.53 26.56 6.89
C SER A 150 12.86 25.92 7.30
N ALA A 151 12.87 24.64 7.69
CA ALA A 151 14.07 23.92 8.11
C ALA A 151 14.96 23.53 6.92
N GLY A 152 14.36 23.20 5.77
CA GLY A 152 15.05 22.89 4.53
C GLY A 152 15.61 24.11 3.77
N GLY A 153 15.46 25.32 4.31
CA GLY A 153 16.01 26.55 3.75
C GLY A 153 15.23 27.15 2.57
N SER A 154 14.06 26.58 2.22
CA SER A 154 13.22 27.04 1.10
C SER A 154 11.78 27.24 1.58
N PRO A 155 11.35 28.48 1.88
CA PRO A 155 10.01 28.76 2.40
C PRO A 155 8.90 28.57 1.35
N ALA A 156 9.23 28.56 0.05
CA ALA A 156 8.25 28.48 -1.02
C ALA A 156 7.89 27.03 -1.42
N SER A 157 8.82 26.09 -1.24
CA SER A 157 8.70 24.72 -1.74
C SER A 157 9.60 23.79 -0.95
N LEU A 158 9.21 22.53 -0.81
CA LEU A 158 10.14 21.48 -0.38
C LEU A 158 11.23 21.31 -1.43
N ARG A 159 12.40 20.84 -0.98
CA ARG A 159 13.47 20.42 -1.89
C ARG A 159 12.99 19.20 -2.69
N PRO A 160 13.29 19.12 -4.00
CA PRO A 160 13.15 17.89 -4.77
C PRO A 160 13.85 16.74 -4.06
N GLY A 161 13.27 15.54 -4.12
CA GLY A 161 13.73 14.41 -3.34
C GLY A 161 12.69 13.29 -3.24
N LEU A 162 13.01 12.27 -2.44
CA LEU A 162 12.18 11.10 -2.21
C LEU A 162 11.43 11.21 -0.87
N TRP A 163 10.12 11.00 -0.90
CA TRP A 163 9.28 10.92 0.30
C TRP A 163 8.89 9.47 0.60
N LEU A 164 8.98 9.05 1.86
CA LEU A 164 8.44 7.78 2.32
C LEU A 164 7.28 8.03 3.29
N ASP A 165 6.07 7.66 2.88
CA ASP A 165 4.87 7.78 3.70
C ASP A 165 4.53 6.44 4.36
N LEU A 166 4.96 6.28 5.61
CA LEU A 166 4.65 5.12 6.44
C LEU A 166 3.26 5.28 7.06
N TYR A 167 2.47 4.20 6.98
CA TYR A 167 1.05 4.22 7.34
C TYR A 167 0.25 5.20 6.46
N SER A 168 0.55 5.20 5.16
CA SER A 168 0.08 6.20 4.21
C SER A 168 -1.45 6.35 4.14
N SER A 169 -2.22 5.28 4.35
CA SER A 169 -3.68 5.28 4.31
C SER A 169 -4.22 5.95 3.03
N THR A 170 -4.79 7.16 3.13
CA THR A 170 -5.30 7.91 1.98
C THR A 170 -4.22 8.54 1.09
N GLY A 171 -2.96 8.49 1.52
CA GLY A 171 -1.81 9.15 0.90
C GLY A 171 -1.76 10.66 1.11
N SER A 172 -2.55 11.20 2.04
CA SER A 172 -2.75 12.65 2.15
C SER A 172 -1.49 13.43 2.49
N VAL A 173 -0.53 12.82 3.19
CA VAL A 173 0.74 13.45 3.55
C VAL A 173 1.72 13.38 2.38
N GLY A 174 1.96 12.20 1.80
CA GLY A 174 2.83 12.08 0.62
C GLY A 174 2.32 12.87 -0.60
N ILE A 175 1.01 12.95 -0.83
CA ILE A 175 0.42 13.79 -1.90
C ILE A 175 0.68 15.28 -1.63
N GLU A 176 0.55 15.73 -0.38
CA GLU A 176 0.85 17.12 0.00
C GLU A 176 2.34 17.42 -0.24
N ALA A 177 3.23 16.47 0.08
CA ALA A 177 4.66 16.59 -0.18
C ALA A 177 4.98 16.75 -1.67
N MET A 178 4.42 15.88 -2.53
CA MET A 178 4.59 15.97 -3.99
C MET A 178 3.97 17.26 -4.54
N SER A 179 2.82 17.68 -4.03
CA SER A 179 2.22 18.97 -4.37
C SER A 179 3.18 20.12 -4.06
N ARG A 180 3.90 20.06 -2.94
CA ARG A 180 4.85 21.07 -2.48
C ARG A 180 6.28 20.90 -3.01
N GLY A 181 6.49 20.08 -4.05
CA GLY A 181 7.76 20.04 -4.80
C GLY A 181 8.61 18.79 -4.59
N CYS A 182 8.17 17.82 -3.78
CA CYS A 182 8.83 16.51 -3.73
C CYS A 182 8.69 15.77 -5.07
N SER A 183 9.72 15.05 -5.48
CA SER A 183 9.82 14.48 -6.84
C SER A 183 9.09 13.15 -6.97
N GLU A 184 9.18 12.32 -5.94
CA GLU A 184 8.66 10.95 -5.94
C GLU A 184 8.25 10.57 -4.51
N ALA A 185 7.24 9.71 -4.38
CA ALA A 185 6.79 9.24 -3.07
C ALA A 185 6.57 7.72 -3.03
N HIS A 186 7.08 7.09 -1.98
CA HIS A 186 6.81 5.71 -1.61
C HIS A 186 5.72 5.68 -0.54
N PHE A 187 4.66 4.93 -0.76
CA PHE A 187 3.53 4.79 0.15
C PHE A 187 3.48 3.36 0.69
N VAL A 188 3.55 3.20 2.01
CA VAL A 188 3.43 1.88 2.66
C VAL A 188 2.05 1.80 3.31
N GLU A 189 1.25 0.83 2.88
CA GLU A 189 -0.11 0.58 3.37
C GLU A 189 -0.39 -0.92 3.34
N MET A 190 -1.13 -1.46 4.32
CA MET A 190 -1.43 -2.89 4.36
C MET A 190 -2.80 -3.24 3.80
N GLY A 191 -3.76 -2.31 3.84
CA GLY A 191 -5.15 -2.54 3.49
C GLY A 191 -5.39 -2.54 1.97
N PRO A 192 -5.71 -3.69 1.34
CA PRO A 192 -5.89 -3.76 -0.11
C PRO A 192 -7.01 -2.85 -0.61
N TRP A 193 -8.13 -2.81 0.13
CA TRP A 193 -9.27 -1.94 -0.18
C TRP A 193 -8.91 -0.45 -0.08
N VAL A 194 -8.11 -0.05 0.92
CA VAL A 194 -7.66 1.35 1.05
C VAL A 194 -6.76 1.71 -0.13
N ILE A 195 -5.89 0.78 -0.54
CA ILE A 195 -5.00 0.99 -1.69
C ILE A 195 -5.80 1.17 -2.99
N SER A 196 -6.76 0.28 -3.27
CA SER A 196 -7.49 0.30 -4.54
C SER A 196 -8.56 1.37 -4.62
N GLU A 197 -9.32 1.58 -3.55
CA GLU A 197 -10.50 2.46 -3.56
C GLU A 197 -10.18 3.89 -3.10
N VAL A 198 -9.02 4.12 -2.49
CA VAL A 198 -8.67 5.42 -1.91
C VAL A 198 -7.32 5.93 -2.39
N LEU A 199 -6.23 5.26 -2.03
CA LEU A 199 -4.87 5.77 -2.29
C LEU A 199 -4.61 5.94 -3.78
N LYS A 200 -4.84 4.89 -4.60
CA LYS A 200 -4.59 4.97 -6.04
C LYS A 200 -5.50 5.95 -6.77
N PRO A 201 -6.82 5.97 -6.53
CA PRO A 201 -7.70 7.00 -7.09
C PRO A 201 -7.28 8.43 -6.70
N ASN A 202 -6.78 8.62 -5.47
CA ASN A 202 -6.23 9.90 -5.05
C ASN A 202 -4.99 10.27 -5.88
N LEU A 203 -4.02 9.35 -6.01
CA LEU A 203 -2.82 9.55 -6.81
C LEU A 203 -3.13 9.82 -8.29
N GLU A 204 -4.12 9.14 -8.86
CA GLU A 204 -4.61 9.35 -10.22
C GLU A 204 -5.21 10.75 -10.38
N CYS A 205 -6.14 11.14 -9.51
CA CYS A 205 -6.82 12.43 -9.64
C CYS A 205 -5.91 13.63 -9.38
N THR A 206 -4.79 13.43 -8.66
CA THR A 206 -3.74 14.43 -8.46
C THR A 206 -2.65 14.38 -9.53
N GLY A 207 -2.66 13.38 -10.42
CA GLY A 207 -1.65 13.23 -11.48
C GLY A 207 -0.27 12.80 -10.97
N PHE A 208 -0.21 12.11 -9.82
CA PHE A 208 1.03 11.68 -9.19
C PHE A 208 1.27 10.17 -9.26
N LEU A 209 0.32 9.39 -9.84
CA LEU A 209 0.44 7.94 -9.91
C LEU A 209 1.76 7.46 -10.56
N SER A 210 2.23 8.14 -11.61
CA SER A 210 3.45 7.74 -12.34
C SER A 210 4.75 7.96 -11.56
N VAL A 211 4.73 8.79 -10.51
CA VAL A 211 5.87 9.12 -9.65
C VAL A 211 5.64 8.60 -8.22
N SER A 212 4.81 7.57 -8.08
CA SER A 212 4.44 6.99 -6.80
C SER A 212 4.68 5.48 -6.77
N HIS A 213 5.29 4.98 -5.69
CA HIS A 213 5.51 3.56 -5.45
C HIS A 213 4.66 3.10 -4.27
N VAL A 214 3.66 2.25 -4.51
CA VAL A 214 2.80 1.73 -3.44
C VAL A 214 3.29 0.35 -3.01
N HIS A 215 3.51 0.17 -1.70
CA HIS A 215 4.00 -1.06 -1.09
C HIS A 215 2.90 -1.64 -0.19
N MET A 216 2.32 -2.78 -0.60
CA MET A 216 1.20 -3.43 0.11
C MET A 216 1.65 -4.37 1.25
N LEU A 217 2.21 -3.83 2.33
CA LEU A 217 2.66 -4.61 3.47
C LEU A 217 2.63 -3.79 4.76
N ARG A 218 2.79 -4.49 5.89
CA ARG A 218 2.96 -3.84 7.19
C ARG A 218 4.27 -3.05 7.24
N VAL A 219 4.24 -1.90 7.89
CA VAL A 219 5.41 -1.00 8.01
C VAL A 219 6.58 -1.70 8.70
N GLU A 220 6.33 -2.46 9.78
CA GLU A 220 7.39 -3.15 10.51
C GLU A 220 8.16 -4.13 9.61
N ARG A 221 7.43 -4.79 8.71
CA ARG A 221 8.00 -5.70 7.72
C ARG A 221 8.72 -4.97 6.60
N PHE A 222 8.19 -3.83 6.14
CA PHE A 222 8.87 -3.00 5.15
C PHE A 222 10.23 -2.52 5.67
N LEU A 223 10.30 -2.04 6.92
CA LEU A 223 11.55 -1.63 7.55
C LEU A 223 12.53 -2.78 7.71
N ALA A 224 12.07 -3.95 8.18
CA ALA A 224 12.91 -5.14 8.31
C ALA A 224 13.44 -5.64 6.96
N ASN A 225 12.63 -5.57 5.90
CA ASN A 225 13.06 -5.90 4.54
C ASN A 225 14.10 -4.90 4.04
N ALA A 226 13.90 -3.60 4.28
CA ALA A 226 14.84 -2.57 3.88
C ALA A 226 16.21 -2.78 4.52
N GLU A 227 16.26 -3.09 5.82
CA GLU A 227 17.48 -3.44 6.55
C GLU A 227 18.22 -4.64 5.92
N LYS A 228 17.50 -5.70 5.55
CA LYS A 228 18.08 -6.91 4.93
C LYS A 228 18.47 -6.75 3.47
N SER A 229 17.94 -5.73 2.79
CA SER A 229 18.00 -5.62 1.33
C SER A 229 19.34 -5.14 0.75
N GLN A 230 20.36 -4.91 1.59
CA GLN A 230 21.72 -4.51 1.18
C GLN A 230 21.74 -3.37 0.14
N GLY A 231 20.88 -2.35 0.29
CA GLY A 231 20.85 -1.19 -0.60
C GLY A 231 19.87 -1.26 -1.76
N LYS A 232 18.92 -2.21 -1.77
CA LYS A 232 17.81 -2.26 -2.75
C LYS A 232 16.93 -1.00 -2.70
N TYR A 233 16.81 -0.37 -1.53
CA TYR A 233 16.04 0.86 -1.36
C TYR A 233 16.97 2.07 -1.24
N PRO A 234 16.64 3.20 -1.89
CA PRO A 234 17.37 4.44 -1.67
C PRO A 234 17.12 4.97 -0.24
N SER A 235 18.01 5.83 0.24
CA SER A 235 17.70 6.67 1.39
C SER A 235 16.67 7.73 1.00
N PHE A 236 15.77 8.07 1.92
CA PHE A 236 14.73 9.06 1.70
C PHE A 236 15.13 10.43 2.29
N ASP A 237 14.74 11.49 1.61
CA ASP A 237 14.92 12.87 2.09
C ASP A 237 13.90 13.22 3.17
N TYR A 238 12.71 12.62 3.08
CA TYR A 238 11.63 12.84 4.02
C TYR A 238 10.90 11.53 4.33
N ILE A 239 10.55 11.33 5.59
CA ILE A 239 9.77 10.18 6.03
C ILE A 239 8.60 10.69 6.88
N SER A 240 7.37 10.33 6.55
CA SER A 240 6.22 10.53 7.44
C SER A 240 5.84 9.24 8.15
N VAL A 241 5.49 9.39 9.42
CA VAL A 241 5.09 8.30 10.32
C VAL A 241 3.80 8.74 11.00
N THR A 242 2.67 8.28 10.47
CA THR A 242 1.32 8.63 10.98
C THR A 242 0.54 7.38 11.43
N PRO A 243 1.04 6.66 12.44
CA PRO A 243 0.48 5.37 12.82
C PRO A 243 -0.88 5.52 13.51
N PRO A 244 -1.73 4.48 13.46
CA PRO A 244 -2.91 4.42 14.32
C PRO A 244 -2.47 4.36 15.79
N TYR A 245 -2.74 5.42 16.56
CA TYR A 245 -2.14 5.67 17.88
C TYR A 245 -2.16 4.51 18.89
N LEU A 246 -3.17 3.62 18.82
CA LEU A 246 -3.39 2.56 19.80
C LEU A 246 -2.68 1.24 19.45
N GLU A 247 -2.10 1.13 18.25
CA GLU A 247 -1.66 -0.17 17.70
C GLU A 247 -0.15 -0.23 17.45
N VAL A 248 0.61 0.82 17.81
CA VAL A 248 2.03 0.94 17.48
C VAL A 248 2.89 1.22 18.71
N ASN A 249 4.00 0.48 18.83
CA ASN A 249 5.07 0.77 19.78
C ASN A 249 6.07 1.74 19.14
N TYR A 250 6.00 3.01 19.53
CA TYR A 250 6.86 4.08 18.97
C TYR A 250 8.34 3.85 19.23
N SER A 251 8.73 3.30 20.39
CA SER A 251 10.14 3.01 20.69
C SER A 251 10.70 2.01 19.69
N THR A 252 10.01 0.88 19.48
CA THR A 252 10.46 -0.13 18.50
C THR A 252 10.49 0.44 17.08
N LEU A 253 9.50 1.24 16.69
CA LEU A 253 9.43 1.84 15.36
C LEU A 253 10.58 2.83 15.12
N LEU A 254 10.86 3.72 16.08
CA LEU A 254 11.98 4.65 16.00
C LEU A 254 13.31 3.90 16.00
N ASP A 255 13.46 2.84 16.79
CA ASP A 255 14.68 2.02 16.80
C ASP A 255 14.91 1.32 15.45
N GLN A 256 13.85 0.90 14.76
CA GLN A 256 13.92 0.35 13.41
C GLN A 256 14.32 1.42 12.40
N LEU A 257 13.70 2.61 12.47
CA LEU A 257 14.04 3.73 11.60
C LEU A 257 15.49 4.19 11.81
N ALA A 258 15.94 4.32 13.05
CA ALA A 258 17.29 4.73 13.41
C ALA A 258 18.38 3.82 12.84
N ARG A 259 18.10 2.51 12.71
CA ARG A 259 19.00 1.50 12.12
C ARG A 259 18.78 1.31 10.62
N SER A 260 17.74 1.91 10.05
CA SER A 260 17.33 1.66 8.68
C SER A 260 18.25 2.38 7.69
N PRO A 261 18.68 1.72 6.59
CA PRO A 261 19.39 2.40 5.50
C PRO A 261 18.52 3.45 4.79
N LEU A 262 17.21 3.45 5.05
CA LEU A 262 16.26 4.42 4.52
C LEU A 262 16.48 5.83 5.10
N VAL A 263 17.09 5.95 6.28
CA VAL A 263 17.33 7.23 6.95
C VAL A 263 18.72 7.75 6.62
N GLY A 264 18.78 8.69 5.68
CA GLY A 264 20.01 9.41 5.33
C GLY A 264 20.42 10.46 6.36
N LYS A 265 21.64 10.98 6.24
CA LYS A 265 22.17 12.04 7.13
C LYS A 265 21.40 13.35 7.04
N ASP A 266 20.84 13.66 5.86
CA ASP A 266 20.10 14.89 5.56
C ASP A 266 18.58 14.68 5.53
N CYS A 267 18.11 13.56 6.07
CA CYS A 267 16.70 13.16 6.11
C CYS A 267 15.92 13.95 7.16
N PHE A 268 14.64 14.22 6.89
CA PHE A 268 13.67 14.70 7.87
C PHE A 268 12.65 13.62 8.17
N ILE A 269 12.40 13.35 9.46
CA ILE A 269 11.37 12.39 9.89
C ILE A 269 10.26 13.14 10.62
N LEU A 270 9.06 13.08 10.06
CA LEU A 270 7.83 13.62 10.61
C LEU A 270 7.08 12.50 11.35
N VAL A 271 6.85 12.67 12.64
CA VAL A 271 6.14 11.69 13.48
C VAL A 271 4.93 12.34 14.14
N GLU A 272 3.76 11.76 13.90
CA GLU A 272 2.53 12.08 14.62
C GLU A 272 2.33 11.08 15.77
N TYR A 273 2.14 11.56 16.99
CA TYR A 273 2.07 10.70 18.18
C TYR A 273 1.13 11.26 19.26
N PRO A 274 0.61 10.44 20.20
CA PRO A 274 -0.31 10.91 21.24
C PRO A 274 0.43 11.55 22.43
N LEU A 275 -0.24 12.45 23.15
CA LEU A 275 0.36 13.27 24.22
C LEU A 275 1.07 12.52 25.37
N LYS A 276 0.74 11.24 25.59
CA LYS A 276 1.29 10.43 26.69
C LYS A 276 2.36 9.42 26.21
N THR A 277 3.08 9.76 25.16
CA THR A 277 4.18 8.96 24.64
C THR A 277 5.48 9.73 24.80
N ASP A 278 6.45 9.09 25.43
CA ASP A 278 7.80 9.62 25.52
C ASP A 278 8.55 9.34 24.21
N MET A 279 9.20 10.36 23.67
CA MET A 279 9.83 10.33 22.35
C MET A 279 11.30 10.72 22.47
N ALA A 280 12.17 9.85 21.97
CA ALA A 280 13.62 10.02 22.02
C ALA A 280 14.08 11.40 21.50
N GLU A 281 15.18 11.91 22.02
CA GLU A 281 15.76 13.20 21.56
C GLU A 281 16.41 13.10 20.17
N SER A 282 16.73 11.89 19.73
CA SER A 282 17.30 11.61 18.42
C SER A 282 16.70 10.36 17.78
N CYS A 283 16.84 10.27 16.46
CA CYS A 283 16.50 9.09 15.67
C CYS A 283 17.64 8.83 14.69
N GLY A 284 18.50 7.85 15.01
CA GLY A 284 19.75 7.63 14.27
C GLY A 284 20.68 8.85 14.40
N ASN A 285 21.11 9.41 13.27
CA ASN A 285 21.95 10.62 13.23
C ASN A 285 21.14 11.94 13.25
N LEU A 286 19.81 11.86 13.35
CA LEU A 286 18.92 13.02 13.32
C LEU A 286 18.58 13.47 14.74
N ILE A 287 18.43 14.78 14.92
CA ILE A 287 18.06 15.40 16.20
C ILE A 287 16.64 15.94 16.15
N LYS A 288 15.99 16.06 17.31
CA LYS A 288 14.69 16.71 17.46
C LYS A 288 14.79 18.20 17.13
N ILE A 289 14.16 18.65 16.05
CA ILE A 289 14.17 20.07 15.62
C ILE A 289 12.85 20.79 15.90
N ALA A 290 11.75 20.05 16.06
CA ALA A 290 10.47 20.60 16.45
C ALA A 290 9.63 19.55 17.16
N ASP A 291 8.96 19.96 18.25
CA ASP A 291 7.95 19.15 18.93
C ASP A 291 6.79 20.07 19.32
N ARG A 292 5.62 19.88 18.70
CA ARG A 292 4.48 20.79 18.83
C ARG A 292 3.21 20.04 19.16
N ARG A 293 2.49 20.55 20.15
CA ARG A 293 1.20 20.00 20.56
C ARG A 293 0.04 20.61 19.77
N PHE A 294 -0.84 19.74 19.30
CA PHE A 294 -2.11 20.06 18.64
C PHE A 294 -3.27 19.30 19.31
N GLY A 295 -3.81 19.87 20.38
CA GLY A 295 -4.88 19.25 21.15
C GLY A 295 -4.42 17.97 21.85
N ARG A 296 -4.85 16.82 21.32
CA ARG A 296 -4.52 15.46 21.82
C ARG A 296 -3.36 14.79 21.08
N THR A 297 -2.90 15.40 20.00
CA THR A 297 -1.85 14.92 19.11
C THR A 297 -0.62 15.80 19.28
N ASN A 298 0.55 15.20 19.22
CA ASN A 298 1.82 15.90 19.08
C ASN A 298 2.42 15.62 17.70
N LEU A 299 3.16 16.61 17.22
CA LEU A 299 3.87 16.60 15.96
C LEU A 299 5.35 16.79 16.25
N LEU A 300 6.13 15.75 16.03
CA LEU A 300 7.57 15.75 16.19
C LEU A 300 8.25 15.70 14.82
N ILE A 301 9.30 16.50 14.65
CA ILE A 301 10.17 16.45 13.48
C ILE A 301 11.59 16.24 13.95
N TYR A 302 12.20 15.14 13.47
CA TYR A 302 13.64 14.95 13.49
C TYR A 302 14.24 15.47 12.20
N GLY A 303 15.43 16.05 12.27
CA GLY A 303 16.15 16.55 11.10
C GLY A 303 17.67 16.52 11.31
N PRO A 304 18.43 16.84 10.26
CA PRO A 304 19.88 16.92 10.35
C PRO A 304 20.31 18.03 11.30
N THR A 305 21.49 17.89 11.90
CA THR A 305 22.02 18.84 12.88
C THR A 305 22.12 20.27 12.34
N TRP A 306 22.41 20.45 11.05
CA TRP A 306 22.46 21.77 10.43
C TRP A 306 21.10 22.47 10.32
N SER A 307 19.99 21.73 10.45
CA SER A 307 18.62 22.28 10.38
C SER A 307 18.10 22.78 11.73
N GLU A 308 18.87 22.63 12.80
CA GLU A 308 18.53 23.16 14.11
C GLU A 308 18.44 24.69 14.07
N LYS A 309 17.26 25.23 14.36
CA LYS A 309 17.14 26.68 14.59
C LYS A 309 17.84 27.00 15.91
N LYS A 310 18.91 27.81 15.85
CA LYS A 310 19.48 28.43 17.05
C LYS A 310 18.34 29.07 17.84
N ARG A 311 18.03 28.52 19.02
CA ARG A 311 17.05 29.13 19.94
C ARG A 311 17.58 30.52 20.24
N ARG A 312 16.83 31.56 19.84
CA ARG A 312 17.11 32.93 20.29
C ARG A 312 16.84 32.92 21.79
N THR A 313 17.92 32.81 22.57
CA THR A 313 17.96 33.13 24.01
C THR A 313 17.53 34.56 24.24
#